data_AF-A0A1V4EHH9-F1
#
_entry.id   AF-A0A1V4EHH9-F1
#
_cell.length_a   1.000
_cell.length_b   1.000
_cell.length_c   1.000
_cell.angle_alpha   90.00
_cell.angle_beta   90.00
_cell.angle_gamma   90.00
#
_symmetry.space_group_name_H-M   'P 1'
#
loop_
_entity.id
_entity.type
_entity.pdbx_description
1 polymer ?
#
loop_
_entity_poly.entity_id
_entity_poly.type
_entity_poly.pdbx_seq_one_letter_code
_entity_poly.pdbx_strand_id
1 'polypeptide(L)'
;MTVNGLREAFPGWSIWRSSAGRLWATRNGRLTNEDYNRGLCQTIDGDDVAQLAQELRRQAALAGALPDGEAQCPAAWDTSR
;
A
#
# COMPACT_ATOMS: atom_id res chain seq x y z
N MET A 1 -12.53 3.23 -2.17
CA MET A 1 -11.33 3.55 -1.37
C MET A 1 -11.13 5.06 -1.39
N THR A 2 -10.88 5.72 -0.27
CA THR A 2 -10.63 7.19 -0.19
C THR A 2 -9.20 7.46 0.28
N VAL A 3 -8.71 8.70 0.16
CA VAL A 3 -7.37 9.08 0.66
C VAL A 3 -7.26 8.87 2.18
N ASN A 4 -8.30 9.18 2.95
CA ASN A 4 -8.29 8.90 4.40
C ASN A 4 -8.25 7.39 4.67
N GLY A 5 -9.00 6.58 3.91
CA GLY A 5 -8.90 5.13 4.02
C GLY A 5 -7.51 4.58 3.70
N LEU A 6 -6.74 5.23 2.81
CA LEU A 6 -5.32 4.87 2.60
C LEU A 6 -4.45 5.18 3.81
N ARG A 7 -4.65 6.33 4.46
CA ARG A 7 -3.87 6.71 5.65
C ARG A 7 -4.10 5.75 6.81
N GLU A 8 -5.35 5.31 6.98
CA GLU A 8 -5.74 4.32 7.99
C GLU A 8 -5.16 2.93 7.68
N ALA A 9 -5.21 2.50 6.41
CA ALA A 9 -4.68 1.20 5.99
C ALA A 9 -3.14 1.14 5.98
N PHE A 10 -2.46 2.28 5.84
CA PHE A 10 -1.00 2.35 5.70
C PHE A 10 -0.40 3.40 6.65
N PRO A 11 -0.48 3.21 7.98
CA PRO A 11 -0.03 4.22 8.96
C PRO A 11 1.48 4.50 8.94
N GLY A 12 2.28 3.62 8.32
CA GLY A 12 3.72 3.83 8.08
C GLY A 12 4.04 4.85 6.98
N TRP A 13 3.02 5.42 6.33
CA TRP A 13 3.16 6.35 5.22
C TRP A 13 2.48 7.68 5.53
N SER A 14 3.16 8.77 5.19
CA SER A 14 2.54 10.08 5.04
C SER A 14 1.97 10.16 3.62
N ILE A 15 0.66 10.43 3.49
CA ILE A 15 -0.06 10.46 2.20
C ILE A 15 -0.68 11.84 1.98
N TRP A 16 -0.47 12.44 0.82
CA TRP A 16 -1.01 13.76 0.47
C TRP A 16 -1.33 13.87 -1.02
N ARG A 17 -2.12 14.90 -1.35
CA ARG A 17 -2.42 15.28 -2.73
C ARG A 17 -1.63 16.55 -3.05
N SER A 18 -0.93 16.57 -4.18
CA SER A 18 -0.26 17.78 -4.65
C SER A 18 -1.27 18.79 -5.18
N SER A 19 -0.82 20.03 -5.37
CA SER A 19 -1.63 21.08 -6.02
C SER A 19 -2.01 20.75 -7.46
N ALA A 20 -1.23 19.91 -8.15
CA ALA A 20 -1.52 19.39 -9.49
C ALA A 20 -2.52 18.21 -9.48
N GLY A 21 -3.02 17.81 -8.32
CA GLY A 21 -4.05 16.76 -8.19
C GLY A 21 -3.52 15.32 -8.12
N ARG A 22 -2.21 15.10 -8.30
CA ARG A 22 -1.56 13.78 -8.14
C ARG A 22 -1.43 13.40 -6.67
N LEU A 23 -1.59 12.12 -6.35
CA LEU A 23 -1.40 11.60 -5.00
C LEU A 23 0.04 11.12 -4.80
N TRP A 24 0.55 11.34 -3.61
CA TRP A 24 1.91 11.00 -3.19
C TRP A 24 1.87 10.30 -1.84
N ALA A 25 2.82 9.40 -1.63
CA ALA A 25 3.06 8.80 -0.33
C ALA A 25 4.58 8.69 -0.07
N THR A 26 5.02 9.09 1.13
CA THR A 26 6.39 8.89 1.59
C THR A 26 6.41 8.13 2.91
N ARG A 27 7.34 7.20 3.03
CA ARG A 27 7.52 6.39 4.24
C ARG A 27 7.99 7.28 5.41
N ASN A 28 7.46 7.01 6.60
CA ASN A 28 7.85 7.74 7.82
C ASN A 28 9.24 7.32 8.34
N GLY A 29 9.74 6.15 7.94
CA GLY A 29 11.09 5.67 8.23
C GLY A 29 12.06 5.88 7.07
N ARG A 30 13.36 5.66 7.32
CA ARG A 30 14.38 5.59 6.26
C ARG A 30 14.57 4.15 5.82
N LEU A 31 14.64 3.95 4.51
CA LEU A 31 15.07 2.69 3.92
C LEU A 31 16.58 2.50 4.06
N THR A 32 16.99 1.26 4.28
CA THR A 32 18.38 0.83 4.20
C THR A 32 18.80 0.56 2.75
N ASN A 33 20.10 0.36 2.51
CA ASN A 33 20.58 -0.04 1.19
C ASN A 33 20.01 -1.41 0.76
N GLU A 34 19.80 -2.33 1.71
CA GLU A 34 19.18 -3.63 1.43
C GLU A 34 17.72 -3.47 1.00
N ASP A 35 16.97 -2.56 1.62
CA ASP A 35 15.60 -2.27 1.22
C ASP A 35 15.52 -1.70 -0.21
N TYR A 36 16.44 -0.80 -0.57
CA TYR A 36 16.53 -0.29 -1.94
C TYR A 36 16.88 -1.41 -2.93
N ASN A 37 17.78 -2.32 -2.56
CA ASN A 37 18.12 -3.49 -3.39
C ASN A 37 16.92 -4.44 -3.58
N ARG A 38 15.99 -4.49 -2.62
CA ARG A 38 14.70 -5.20 -2.72
C ARG A 38 13.65 -4.43 -3.55
N GLY A 39 13.99 -3.23 -4.05
CA GLY A 39 13.09 -2.41 -4.86
C GLY A 39 12.09 -1.58 -4.06
N LEU A 40 12.30 -1.42 -2.74
CA LEU A 40 11.48 -0.50 -1.95
C LEU A 40 11.77 0.94 -2.36
N CYS A 41 10.72 1.75 -2.40
CA CYS A 41 10.78 3.16 -2.69
C CYS A 41 10.47 3.98 -1.43
N GLN A 42 11.24 5.05 -1.21
CA GLN A 42 11.00 5.99 -0.11
C GLN A 42 9.75 6.83 -0.35
N THR A 43 9.54 7.21 -1.62
CA THR A 43 8.40 7.99 -2.09
C THR A 43 7.82 7.32 -3.32
N ILE A 44 6.50 7.24 -3.36
CA ILE A 44 5.71 6.72 -4.47
C ILE A 44 4.58 7.69 -4.79
N ASP A 45 3.95 7.50 -5.94
CA ASP A 45 2.85 8.35 -6.38
C ASP A 45 1.77 7.52 -7.09
N GLY A 46 0.64 8.18 -7.38
CA GLY A 46 -0.40 7.66 -8.25
C GLY A 46 -1.33 8.77 -8.70
N ASP A 47 -1.89 8.65 -9.90
CA ASP A 47 -2.80 9.66 -10.44
C ASP A 47 -4.18 9.65 -9.76
N ASP A 48 -4.55 8.50 -9.19
CA ASP A 48 -5.77 8.32 -8.42
C ASP A 48 -5.56 7.40 -7.19
N VAL A 49 -6.61 7.29 -6.37
CA VAL A 49 -6.57 6.53 -5.11
C VAL A 49 -6.34 5.03 -5.36
N ALA A 50 -6.84 4.48 -6.46
CA ALA A 50 -6.69 3.06 -6.77
C ALA A 50 -5.25 2.74 -7.21
N GLN A 51 -4.64 3.61 -8.02
CA GLN A 51 -3.24 3.48 -8.42
C GLN A 51 -2.30 3.59 -7.21
N LEU A 52 -2.48 4.62 -6.37
CA LEU A 52 -1.67 4.76 -5.17
C LEU A 52 -1.86 3.57 -4.20
N ALA A 53 -3.08 3.04 -4.09
CA ALA A 53 -3.36 1.83 -3.30
C ALA A 53 -2.60 0.61 -3.83
N GLN A 54 -2.56 0.41 -5.14
CA GLN A 54 -1.85 -0.69 -5.77
C GLN A 54 -0.35 -0.60 -5.49
N GLU A 55 0.24 0.59 -5.63
CA GLU A 55 1.66 0.79 -5.37
C GLU A 55 1.99 0.60 -3.88
N LEU A 56 1.17 1.10 -2.96
CA LEU A 56 1.32 0.86 -1.51
C LEU A 56 1.31 -0.64 -1.17
N ARG A 57 0.41 -1.42 -1.78
CA ARG A 57 0.38 -2.89 -1.59
C ARG A 57 1.61 -3.57 -2.16
N ARG A 58 2.08 -3.16 -3.34
CA ARG A 58 3.32 -3.66 -3.94
C ARG A 58 4.50 -3.40 -3.01
N GLN A 59 4.59 -2.19 -2.48
CA GLN A 59 5.61 -1.77 -1.52
C GLN A 59 5.55 -2.55 -0.19
N ALA A 60 4.36 -2.94 0.27
CA ALA A 60 4.19 -3.79 1.45
C ALA A 60 4.61 -5.25 1.18
N ALA A 61 4.28 -5.78 0.00
CA ALA A 61 4.71 -7.10 -0.44
C ALA A 61 6.23 -7.20 -0.52
N LEU A 62 6.88 -6.20 -1.14
CA LEU A 62 8.35 -6.13 -1.21
C LEU A 62 9.01 -6.04 0.16
N ALA A 63 8.39 -5.33 1.11
CA ALA A 63 8.88 -5.24 2.48
C ALA A 63 8.75 -6.57 3.25
N GLY A 64 7.96 -7.53 2.76
CA GLY A 64 7.57 -8.71 3.53
C GLY A 64 6.60 -8.35 4.67
N ALA A 65 5.91 -7.21 4.54
CA ALA A 65 4.99 -6.67 5.55
C ALA A 65 3.52 -6.89 5.17
N LEU A 66 3.22 -7.66 4.12
CA LEU A 66 1.91 -8.29 4.05
C LEU A 66 1.83 -9.27 5.22
N PRO A 67 0.81 -9.20 6.10
CA PRO A 67 0.59 -10.29 7.03
C PRO A 67 0.47 -11.57 6.19
N ASP A 68 1.19 -12.63 6.56
CA ASP A 68 0.95 -13.96 6.03
C ASP A 68 -0.56 -14.24 6.09
N GLY A 69 -1.21 -14.14 4.95
CA GLY A 69 -2.66 -13.93 4.87
C GLY A 69 -3.23 -14.28 3.51
N GLU A 70 -2.58 -15.22 2.82
CA GLU A 70 -3.22 -16.00 1.75
C GLU A 70 -2.77 -17.46 1.85
N ALA A 71 -3.14 -18.09 2.96
CA ALA A 71 -3.62 -19.46 2.95
C ALA A 71 -4.94 -19.46 3.73
N GLN A 72 -6.03 -19.06 3.07
CA GLN A 72 -7.40 -19.60 3.19
C GLN A 72 -8.43 -18.59 2.68
N CYS A 73 -8.94 -18.86 1.47
CA CYS A 73 -10.34 -18.61 1.19
C CYS A 73 -11.15 -19.78 1.79
N PRO A 74 -12.08 -19.58 2.73
CA PRO A 74 -13.26 -20.41 2.80
C PRO A 74 -14.30 -19.80 1.85
N ALA A 75 -14.67 -20.56 0.83
CA ALA A 75 -15.83 -20.26 0.01
C ALA A 75 -17.06 -20.13 0.92
N ALA A 76 -17.57 -18.91 1.09
CA ALA A 76 -18.76 -18.63 1.89
C ALA A 76 -19.95 -18.22 1.01
N TRP A 77 -20.10 -18.83 -0.17
CA TRP A 77 -21.33 -18.68 -0.97
C TRP A 77 -22.12 -19.98 -1.16
N ASP A 78 -21.66 -21.12 -0.62
CA ASP A 78 -22.46 -22.35 -0.60
C ASP A 78 -23.13 -22.55 0.77
N THR A 79 -24.33 -21.98 0.93
CA THR A 79 -25.48 -22.77 1.38
C THR A 79 -26.77 -21.99 1.10
N SER A 80 -27.30 -22.20 -0.11
CA SER A 80 -28.74 -22.28 -0.26
C SER A 80 -29.20 -23.62 0.33
N ARG A 81 -29.84 -23.59 1.50
CA ARG A 81 -31.00 -24.44 1.79
C ARG A 81 -31.77 -23.96 3.00
#